data_AF-A0A840E9C5-F1
#
_entry.id   AF-A0A840E9C5-F1
#
_cell.length_a   1.000
_cell.length_b   1.000
_cell.length_c   1.000
_cell.angle_alpha   90.00
_cell.angle_beta   90.00
_cell.angle_gamma   90.00
#
_symmetry.space_group_name_H-M   'P 1'
#
loop_
_entity.id
_entity.type
_entity.pdbx_description
1 polymer ?
#
loop_
_entity_poly.entity_id
_entity_poly.type
_entity_poly.pdbx_seq_one_letter_code
_entity_poly.pdbx_strand_id
1 'polypeptide(L)'
;MSIDIKPTDFSDTNGEHTSAPISHLEDLEWTSEERNKSLTILYRYGELHALQSINWYLEYKNSKSWWSRALRIGTIFFGTLGGLFPVLSPLLTSSANFAQLGYIAIALSAGCIAVDRFFGFSSGWMRYMTTANMLTKLLQDYRLEWAMLKAKLVGKPPTDEQLLLYIQRIKEFIASVNVQVEQETSAWVTEFQTSLVDIEKSIKKTEETTKPGAIDITVTNGMEVDGGFTLFLDGMTIATVRGTKYQIGYVTPGPHKVAIVGRIGANELDASELVNVDPGIIAKVTLALPVMEAQP
;
A
#
# COMPACT_ATOMS: atom_id res chain seq x y z
N MET A 1 0.45 -13.20 -3.28
CA MET A 1 -0.37 -12.24 -4.05
C MET A 1 -0.94 -13.01 -5.22
N SER A 2 -2.21 -13.43 -5.17
CA SER A 2 -2.82 -14.11 -6.32
C SER A 2 -3.11 -13.08 -7.40
N ILE A 3 -2.55 -13.33 -8.57
CA ILE A 3 -2.85 -12.65 -9.82
C ILE A 3 -4.13 -13.29 -10.32
N ASP A 4 -5.28 -12.86 -9.81
CA ASP A 4 -6.58 -13.30 -10.33
C ASP A 4 -6.95 -12.36 -11.49
N ILE A 5 -6.21 -12.48 -12.59
CA ILE A 5 -6.62 -11.90 -13.87
C ILE A 5 -7.68 -12.84 -14.42
N LYS A 6 -8.79 -12.28 -14.93
CA LYS A 6 -9.81 -13.06 -15.62
C LYS A 6 -9.12 -13.90 -16.71
N PRO A 7 -9.30 -15.24 -16.75
CA PRO A 7 -8.79 -16.05 -17.85
C PRO A 7 -9.27 -15.45 -19.18
N THR A 8 -8.33 -15.10 -20.04
CA THR A 8 -8.63 -14.64 -21.41
C THR A 8 -9.06 -15.79 -22.31
N ASP A 9 -8.78 -17.03 -21.88
CA ASP A 9 -9.22 -18.24 -22.53
C ASP A 9 -10.49 -18.76 -21.85
N PHE A 10 -11.52 -18.95 -22.67
CA PHE A 10 -12.80 -19.56 -22.28
C PHE A 10 -12.76 -21.08 -22.38
N SER A 11 -11.59 -21.67 -22.66
CA SER A 11 -11.38 -23.11 -22.56
C SER A 11 -10.92 -23.49 -21.15
N ASP A 12 -11.81 -24.20 -20.46
CA ASP A 12 -11.59 -24.99 -19.25
C ASP A 12 -10.80 -24.38 -18.08
N THR A 13 -11.56 -23.96 -17.06
CA THR A 13 -11.14 -24.18 -15.67
C THR A 13 -12.25 -24.89 -14.92
N ASN A 14 -11.97 -26.15 -14.56
CA ASN A 14 -12.81 -27.07 -13.80
C ASN A 14 -13.71 -26.42 -12.73
N GLY A 15 -15.02 -26.64 -12.87
CA GLY A 15 -16.05 -26.34 -11.87
C GLY A 15 -17.36 -25.90 -12.51
N GLU A 16 -18.30 -26.84 -12.68
CA GLU A 16 -19.72 -26.69 -13.04
C GLU A 16 -20.32 -25.26 -13.10
N HIS A 17 -19.94 -24.43 -14.08
CA HIS A 17 -20.66 -23.21 -14.42
C HIS A 17 -20.56 -22.96 -15.93
N THR A 18 -21.50 -23.56 -16.67
CA THR A 18 -21.92 -23.22 -18.04
C THR A 18 -20.90 -22.43 -18.86
N SER A 19 -19.97 -23.16 -19.49
CA SER A 19 -19.14 -22.67 -20.58
C SER A 19 -20.03 -22.05 -21.66
N ALA A 20 -19.63 -20.91 -22.21
CA ALA A 20 -20.26 -20.41 -23.43
C ALA A 20 -19.87 -21.42 -24.53
N PRO A 21 -20.80 -22.02 -25.27
CA PRO A 21 -20.44 -23.10 -26.17
C PRO A 21 -19.83 -22.49 -27.42
N ILE A 22 -18.50 -22.29 -27.40
CA ILE A 22 -17.70 -21.93 -28.58
C ILE A 22 -17.94 -22.95 -29.71
N SER A 23 -18.25 -24.20 -29.35
CA SER A 23 -18.60 -25.28 -30.27
C SER A 23 -19.72 -24.96 -31.25
N HIS A 24 -20.63 -24.02 -30.95
CA HIS A 24 -21.74 -23.70 -31.85
C HIS A 24 -21.44 -22.60 -32.87
N LEU A 25 -20.26 -21.95 -32.81
CA LEU A 25 -19.87 -20.95 -33.81
C LEU A 25 -19.39 -21.60 -35.11
N GLU A 26 -18.88 -22.82 -35.05
CA GLU A 26 -18.46 -23.61 -36.21
C GLU A 26 -19.67 -24.15 -36.99
N ASP A 27 -20.81 -24.33 -36.32
CA ASP A 27 -22.08 -24.83 -36.87
C ASP A 27 -22.96 -23.73 -37.50
N LEU A 28 -22.44 -22.52 -37.74
CA LEU A 28 -23.23 -21.39 -38.24
C LEU A 28 -23.51 -21.53 -39.75
N GLU A 29 -24.76 -21.76 -40.09
CA GLU A 29 -25.23 -21.78 -41.47
C GLU A 29 -25.82 -20.42 -41.90
N TRP A 30 -25.36 -19.88 -43.04
CA TRP A 30 -25.78 -18.57 -43.56
C TRP A 30 -26.75 -18.65 -44.75
N THR A 31 -27.36 -19.82 -44.96
CA THR A 31 -28.40 -19.99 -45.98
C THR A 31 -29.62 -19.12 -45.67
N SER A 32 -30.44 -18.82 -46.68
CA SER A 32 -31.61 -17.95 -46.52
C SER A 32 -32.60 -18.44 -45.44
N GLU A 33 -32.68 -19.77 -45.23
CA GLU A 33 -33.55 -20.39 -44.23
C GLU A 33 -32.92 -20.35 -42.82
N GLU A 34 -31.61 -20.59 -42.70
CA GLU A 34 -30.94 -20.74 -41.41
C GLU A 34 -30.35 -19.43 -40.84
N ARG A 35 -30.13 -18.40 -41.67
CA ARG A 35 -29.44 -17.16 -41.26
C ARG A 35 -30.01 -16.48 -40.01
N ASN A 36 -31.32 -16.56 -39.77
CA ASN A 36 -31.95 -16.00 -38.57
C ASN A 36 -31.55 -16.78 -37.31
N LYS A 37 -31.50 -18.11 -37.40
CA LYS A 37 -31.09 -19.00 -36.31
C LYS A 37 -29.60 -18.77 -35.99
N SER A 38 -28.76 -18.72 -37.02
CA SER A 38 -27.32 -18.42 -36.87
C SER A 38 -27.06 -17.05 -36.25
N LEU A 39 -27.82 -16.02 -36.65
CA LEU A 39 -27.78 -14.71 -36.01
C LEU A 39 -28.19 -14.75 -34.53
N THR A 40 -29.21 -15.53 -34.17
CA THR A 40 -29.63 -15.69 -32.77
C THR A 40 -28.57 -16.42 -31.94
N ILE A 41 -27.93 -17.45 -32.50
CA ILE A 41 -26.81 -18.16 -31.84
C ILE A 41 -25.66 -17.18 -31.59
N LEU A 42 -25.26 -16.42 -32.61
CA LEU A 42 -24.17 -15.45 -32.51
C LEU A 42 -24.50 -14.32 -31.53
N TYR A 43 -25.75 -13.86 -31.50
CA TYR A 43 -26.21 -12.89 -30.51
C TYR A 43 -26.09 -13.44 -29.08
N ARG A 44 -26.54 -14.69 -28.88
CA ARG A 44 -26.49 -15.33 -27.57
C ARG A 44 -25.05 -15.57 -27.12
N TYR A 45 -24.15 -15.87 -28.04
CA TYR A 45 -22.72 -15.97 -27.75
C TYR A 45 -22.17 -14.66 -27.17
N GLY A 46 -22.44 -13.51 -27.82
CA GLY A 46 -22.04 -12.20 -27.31
C GLY A 46 -22.66 -11.91 -25.92
N GLU A 47 -23.95 -12.17 -25.76
CA GLU A 47 -24.65 -11.98 -24.49
C GLU A 47 -24.04 -12.82 -23.34
N LEU A 48 -23.73 -14.10 -23.60
CA LEU A 48 -23.11 -14.99 -22.61
C LEU A 48 -21.70 -14.53 -22.25
N HIS A 49 -20.91 -14.10 -23.22
CA HIS A 49 -19.56 -13.54 -23.01
C HIS A 49 -19.58 -12.37 -22.01
N ALA A 50 -20.53 -11.44 -22.19
CA ALA A 50 -20.69 -10.31 -21.28
C ALA A 50 -21.21 -10.76 -19.90
N LEU A 51 -22.23 -11.63 -19.85
CA LEU A 51 -22.80 -12.13 -18.59
C LEU A 51 -21.76 -12.87 -17.73
N GLN A 52 -20.96 -13.74 -18.33
CA GLN A 52 -19.88 -14.44 -17.64
C GLN A 52 -18.84 -13.46 -17.10
N SER A 53 -18.48 -12.45 -17.90
CA SER A 53 -17.57 -11.38 -17.45
C SER A 53 -18.13 -10.64 -16.23
N ILE A 54 -19.40 -10.23 -16.27
CA ILE A 54 -20.08 -9.54 -15.17
C ILE A 54 -20.11 -10.41 -13.92
N ASN A 55 -20.52 -11.67 -14.05
CA ASN A 55 -20.63 -12.60 -12.93
C ASN A 55 -19.28 -12.83 -12.26
N TRP A 56 -18.22 -13.03 -13.05
CA TRP A 56 -16.85 -13.16 -12.54
C TRP A 56 -16.48 -11.97 -11.65
N TYR A 57 -16.67 -10.73 -12.11
CA TYR A 57 -16.36 -9.54 -11.31
C TYR A 57 -17.23 -9.43 -10.04
N LEU A 58 -18.52 -9.79 -10.12
CA LEU A 58 -19.44 -9.73 -8.98
C LEU A 58 -19.18 -10.81 -7.93
N GLU A 59 -18.71 -11.99 -8.31
CA GLU A 59 -18.35 -13.07 -7.39
C GLU A 59 -17.03 -12.78 -6.69
N TYR A 60 -16.00 -12.41 -7.46
CA TYR A 60 -14.66 -12.14 -6.93
C TYR A 60 -14.60 -10.89 -6.04
N LYS A 61 -15.54 -9.93 -6.17
CA LYS A 61 -15.58 -8.75 -5.28
C LYS A 61 -15.82 -9.12 -3.81
N ASN A 62 -16.52 -10.23 -3.52
CA ASN A 62 -17.04 -10.50 -2.18
C ASN A 62 -15.92 -10.68 -1.15
N SER A 63 -14.90 -11.47 -1.49
CA SER A 63 -13.72 -11.67 -0.65
C SER A 63 -12.98 -10.36 -0.38
N LYS A 64 -12.76 -9.55 -1.44
CA LYS A 64 -12.07 -8.25 -1.33
C LYS A 64 -12.85 -7.24 -0.46
N SER A 65 -14.18 -7.20 -0.64
CA SER A 65 -15.04 -6.29 0.12
C SER A 65 -15.09 -6.63 1.61
N TRP A 66 -15.03 -7.92 1.95
CA TRP A 66 -14.98 -8.38 3.34
C TRP A 66 -13.69 -7.93 4.02
N TRP A 67 -12.54 -8.17 3.38
CA TRP A 67 -11.23 -7.74 3.90
C TRP A 67 -11.12 -6.22 4.05
N SER A 68 -11.59 -5.46 3.06
CA SER A 68 -11.62 -3.99 3.12
C SER A 68 -12.43 -3.50 4.34
N ARG A 69 -13.62 -4.08 4.57
CA ARG A 69 -14.46 -3.73 5.74
C ARG A 69 -13.80 -4.10 7.05
N ALA A 70 -13.23 -5.30 7.15
CA ALA A 70 -12.54 -5.76 8.35
C ALA A 70 -11.34 -4.86 8.71
N LEU A 71 -10.51 -4.49 7.73
CA LEU A 71 -9.37 -3.61 7.93
C LEU A 71 -9.78 -2.19 8.32
N ARG A 72 -10.87 -1.66 7.75
CA ARG A 72 -11.42 -0.35 8.15
C ARG A 72 -11.93 -0.36 9.59
N ILE A 73 -12.66 -1.41 9.97
CA ILE A 73 -13.14 -1.57 11.36
C ILE A 73 -11.94 -1.68 12.31
N GLY A 74 -10.93 -2.48 11.97
CA GLY A 74 -9.68 -2.58 12.74
C GLY A 74 -8.97 -1.24 12.89
N THR A 75 -8.83 -0.49 11.79
CA THR A 75 -8.22 0.85 11.79
C THR A 75 -8.92 1.79 12.78
N ILE A 76 -10.25 1.87 12.72
CA ILE A 76 -11.05 2.73 13.59
C ILE A 76 -10.96 2.25 15.04
N PHE A 77 -11.10 0.96 15.28
CA PHE A 77 -11.08 0.37 16.61
C PHE A 77 -9.73 0.61 17.30
N PHE A 78 -8.63 0.22 16.66
CA PHE A 78 -7.28 0.39 17.22
C PHE A 78 -6.85 1.86 17.28
N GLY A 79 -7.25 2.68 16.31
CA GLY A 79 -6.97 4.12 16.32
C GLY A 79 -7.67 4.82 17.49
N THR A 80 -8.94 4.47 17.73
CA THR A 80 -9.71 4.97 18.88
C THR A 80 -9.09 4.51 20.20
N LEU A 81 -8.73 3.22 20.30
CA LEU A 81 -8.07 2.67 21.49
C LEU A 81 -6.73 3.37 21.76
N GLY A 82 -5.90 3.53 20.72
CA GLY A 82 -4.62 4.23 20.79
C GLY A 82 -4.74 5.69 21.22
N GLY A 83 -5.76 6.40 20.75
CA GLY A 83 -6.01 7.80 21.14
C GLY A 83 -6.57 7.96 22.56
N LEU A 84 -7.40 7.01 23.03
CA LEU A 84 -8.03 7.10 24.35
C LEU A 84 -7.12 6.64 25.50
N PHE A 85 -6.19 5.71 25.25
CA PHE A 85 -5.35 5.13 26.30
C PHE A 85 -4.47 6.16 27.04
N PRO A 86 -3.76 7.09 26.35
CA PRO A 86 -3.00 8.14 27.02
C PRO A 86 -3.88 9.04 27.91
N VAL A 87 -5.12 9.32 27.49
CA VAL A 87 -6.07 10.17 28.22
C VAL A 87 -6.62 9.49 29.48
N LEU A 88 -6.85 8.18 29.41
CA LEU A 88 -7.37 7.39 30.54
C LEU A 88 -6.27 6.94 31.51
N SER A 89 -5.00 6.96 31.08
CA SER A 89 -3.86 6.53 31.88
C SER A 89 -3.72 7.23 33.25
N PRO A 90 -4.04 8.53 33.44
CA PRO A 90 -3.96 9.18 34.75
C PRO A 90 -5.13 8.82 35.67
N LEU A 91 -6.24 8.33 35.12
CA LEU A 91 -7.46 7.95 35.86
C LEU A 91 -7.40 6.49 36.33
N LEU A 92 -6.56 5.67 35.71
CA LEU A 92 -6.38 4.26 36.02
C LEU A 92 -5.14 4.13 36.93
N THR A 93 -5.35 3.72 38.18
CA THR A 93 -4.33 3.60 39.25
C THR A 93 -3.28 2.50 39.02
N SER A 94 -3.08 2.04 37.79
CA SER A 94 -2.21 0.91 37.46
C SER A 94 -0.94 1.33 36.70
N SER A 95 0.17 0.78 37.20
CA SER A 95 1.58 0.99 36.82
C SER A 95 1.85 1.08 35.32
N ALA A 96 2.51 2.17 34.90
CA ALA A 96 3.51 2.38 33.82
C ALA A 96 3.40 1.71 32.42
N ASN A 97 2.63 0.64 32.22
CA ASN A 97 2.60 -0.14 30.97
C ASN A 97 1.37 0.13 30.09
N PHE A 98 0.33 0.78 30.60
CA PHE A 98 -0.88 1.09 29.82
C PHE A 98 -0.63 2.10 28.68
N ALA A 99 0.26 3.07 28.89
CA ALA A 99 0.65 4.00 27.83
C ALA A 99 1.34 3.28 26.65
N GLN A 100 2.11 2.22 26.92
CA GLN A 100 2.77 1.40 25.89
C GLN A 100 1.76 0.63 25.04
N LEU A 101 0.66 0.16 25.64
CA LEU A 101 -0.44 -0.48 24.90
C LEU A 101 -1.13 0.49 23.93
N GLY A 102 -1.19 1.78 24.27
CA GLY A 102 -1.70 2.83 23.37
C GLY A 102 -0.86 2.94 22.09
N TYR A 103 0.47 2.94 22.22
CA TYR A 103 1.37 2.96 21.06
C TYR A 103 1.26 1.70 20.20
N ILE A 104 1.09 0.52 20.81
CA ILE A 104 0.84 -0.73 20.08
C ILE A 104 -0.48 -0.65 19.32
N ALA A 105 -1.54 -0.11 19.93
CA ALA A 105 -2.82 0.08 19.25
C ALA A 105 -2.70 1.05 18.06
N ILE A 106 -1.98 2.16 18.20
CA ILE A 106 -1.69 3.06 17.07
C ILE A 106 -0.93 2.32 15.96
N ALA A 107 0.09 1.53 16.31
CA ALA A 107 0.86 0.75 15.35
C ALA A 107 -0.01 -0.28 14.62
N LEU A 108 -0.94 -0.94 15.31
CA LEU A 108 -1.91 -1.87 14.69
C LEU A 108 -2.87 -1.15 13.75
N SER A 109 -3.37 0.03 14.14
CA SER A 109 -4.22 0.87 13.27
C SER A 109 -3.49 1.25 11.97
N ALA A 110 -2.25 1.74 12.09
CA ALA A 110 -1.39 2.03 10.94
C ALA A 110 -1.10 0.77 10.11
N GLY A 111 -0.88 -0.37 10.77
CA GLY A 111 -0.72 -1.67 10.14
C GLY A 111 -1.92 -2.09 9.31
N CYS A 112 -3.15 -1.89 9.80
CA CYS A 112 -4.37 -2.17 9.04
C CYS A 112 -4.43 -1.35 7.74
N ILE A 113 -4.08 -0.07 7.80
CA ILE A 113 -4.02 0.81 6.63
C ILE A 113 -2.94 0.32 5.65
N ALA A 114 -1.76 -0.03 6.15
CA ALA A 114 -0.65 -0.51 5.33
C ALA A 114 -1.02 -1.82 4.61
N VAL A 115 -1.69 -2.75 5.30
CA VAL A 115 -2.20 -4.00 4.71
C VAL A 115 -3.24 -3.72 3.63
N ASP A 116 -4.22 -2.84 3.88
CA ASP A 116 -5.23 -2.49 2.88
C ASP A 116 -4.60 -1.89 1.62
N ARG A 117 -3.61 -1.01 1.80
CA ARG A 117 -2.88 -0.37 0.72
C ARG A 117 -1.96 -1.33 -0.05
N PHE A 118 -1.31 -2.26 0.64
CA PHE A 118 -0.45 -3.26 0.01
C PHE A 118 -1.25 -4.25 -0.85
N PHE A 119 -2.34 -4.79 -0.31
CA PHE A 119 -3.14 -5.80 -0.99
C PHE A 119 -4.24 -5.22 -1.89
N GLY A 120 -4.47 -3.90 -1.81
CA GLY A 120 -5.47 -3.19 -2.62
C GLY A 120 -6.88 -3.72 -2.41
N PHE A 121 -7.25 -4.10 -1.19
CA PHE A 121 -8.59 -4.68 -0.96
C PHE A 121 -9.68 -3.65 -1.24
N SER A 122 -9.55 -2.45 -0.66
CA SER A 122 -10.47 -1.33 -0.88
C SER A 122 -10.58 -0.92 -2.35
N SER A 123 -9.46 -0.70 -3.02
CA SER A 123 -9.42 -0.28 -4.43
C SER A 123 -9.91 -1.37 -5.37
N GLY A 124 -9.49 -2.62 -5.14
CA GLY A 124 -9.87 -3.78 -5.95
C GLY A 124 -11.37 -4.01 -5.99
N TRP A 125 -12.06 -4.03 -4.84
CA TRP A 125 -13.52 -4.27 -4.85
C TRP A 125 -14.28 -3.13 -5.54
N MET A 126 -13.84 -1.87 -5.38
CA MET A 126 -14.44 -0.72 -6.05
C MET A 126 -14.25 -0.81 -7.57
N ARG A 127 -13.06 -1.18 -8.04
CA ARG A 127 -12.75 -1.35 -9.46
C ARG A 127 -13.55 -2.50 -10.09
N TYR A 128 -13.68 -3.62 -9.40
CA TYR A 128 -14.50 -4.74 -9.86
C TYR A 128 -15.97 -4.32 -9.98
N MET A 129 -16.50 -3.57 -9.01
CA MET A 129 -17.86 -3.05 -9.07
C MET A 129 -18.05 -2.07 -10.24
N THR A 130 -17.11 -1.15 -10.44
CA THR A 130 -17.14 -0.21 -11.56
C THR A 130 -17.14 -0.93 -12.91
N THR A 131 -16.26 -1.91 -13.07
CA THR A 131 -16.14 -2.70 -14.30
C THR A 131 -17.42 -3.52 -14.55
N ALA A 132 -17.95 -4.19 -13.51
CA ALA A 132 -19.22 -4.91 -13.61
C ALA A 132 -20.38 -4.01 -14.03
N ASN A 133 -20.45 -2.78 -13.50
CA ASN A 133 -21.47 -1.80 -13.90
C ASN A 133 -21.31 -1.35 -15.36
N MET A 134 -20.08 -1.09 -15.80
CA MET A 134 -19.78 -0.73 -17.20
C MET A 134 -20.16 -1.86 -18.16
N LEU A 135 -19.81 -3.10 -17.84
CA LEU A 135 -20.19 -4.28 -18.62
C LEU A 135 -21.71 -4.50 -18.63
N THR A 136 -22.38 -4.28 -17.49
CA THR A 136 -23.84 -4.38 -17.40
C THR A 136 -24.53 -3.35 -18.31
N LYS A 137 -24.01 -2.12 -18.34
CA LYS A 137 -24.50 -1.07 -19.25
C LYS A 137 -24.30 -1.48 -20.72
N LEU A 138 -23.09 -1.93 -21.09
CA LEU A 138 -22.82 -2.41 -22.46
C LEU A 138 -23.79 -3.53 -22.87
N LEU A 139 -24.06 -4.48 -21.97
CA LEU A 139 -25.00 -5.57 -22.23
C LEU A 139 -26.44 -5.07 -22.40
N GLN A 140 -26.88 -4.09 -21.63
CA GLN A 140 -28.19 -3.46 -21.79
C GLN A 140 -28.31 -2.74 -23.14
N ASP A 141 -27.31 -1.95 -23.50
CA ASP A 141 -27.27 -1.22 -24.77
C ASP A 141 -27.32 -2.22 -25.94
N TYR A 142 -26.51 -3.29 -25.89
CA TYR A 142 -26.50 -4.36 -26.89
C TYR A 142 -27.86 -5.05 -27.07
N ARG A 143 -28.56 -5.38 -25.97
CA ARG A 143 -29.90 -5.96 -25.99
C ARG A 143 -30.92 -5.03 -26.64
N LEU A 144 -30.87 -3.74 -26.31
CA LEU A 144 -31.77 -2.74 -26.87
C LEU A 144 -31.50 -2.49 -28.36
N GLU A 145 -30.24 -2.36 -28.75
CA GLU A 145 -29.83 -2.23 -30.15
C GLU A 145 -30.28 -3.44 -30.98
N TRP A 146 -30.13 -4.65 -30.44
CA TRP A 146 -30.62 -5.87 -31.09
C TRP A 146 -32.13 -5.83 -31.30
N ALA A 147 -32.90 -5.44 -30.28
CA ALA A 147 -34.34 -5.28 -30.37
C ALA A 147 -34.75 -4.23 -31.41
N MET A 148 -34.06 -3.09 -31.45
CA MET A 148 -34.27 -2.04 -32.45
C MET A 148 -34.00 -2.53 -33.87
N LEU A 149 -32.91 -3.26 -34.08
CA LEU A 149 -32.59 -3.83 -35.38
C LEU A 149 -33.66 -4.86 -35.78
N LYS A 150 -34.04 -5.78 -34.88
CA LYS A 150 -35.09 -6.78 -35.16
C LYS A 150 -36.44 -6.14 -35.48
N ALA A 151 -36.81 -5.04 -34.83
CA ALA A 151 -38.03 -4.30 -35.13
C ALA A 151 -38.05 -3.76 -36.57
N LYS A 152 -36.90 -3.32 -37.10
CA LYS A 152 -36.78 -2.83 -38.50
C LYS A 152 -37.02 -3.91 -39.55
N LEU A 153 -36.90 -5.20 -39.20
CA LEU A 153 -37.13 -6.29 -40.13
C LEU A 153 -38.63 -6.58 -40.37
N VAL A 154 -39.52 -6.11 -39.50
CA VAL A 154 -40.99 -6.31 -39.60
C VAL A 154 -41.36 -7.77 -39.94
N GLY A 155 -40.67 -8.73 -39.29
CA GLY A 155 -40.90 -10.17 -39.47
C GLY A 155 -40.31 -10.80 -40.74
N LYS A 156 -39.61 -10.04 -41.59
CA LYS A 156 -38.92 -10.57 -42.78
C LYS A 156 -37.50 -11.05 -42.42
N PRO A 157 -36.93 -12.01 -43.16
CA PRO A 157 -35.52 -12.35 -43.03
C PRO A 157 -34.65 -11.14 -43.39
N PRO A 158 -33.50 -10.93 -42.72
CA PRO A 158 -32.61 -9.82 -43.00
C PRO A 158 -32.04 -9.93 -44.41
N THR A 159 -31.88 -8.80 -45.11
CA THR A 159 -31.07 -8.73 -46.34
C THR A 159 -29.59 -8.96 -46.04
N ASP A 160 -28.76 -9.15 -47.05
CA ASP A 160 -27.31 -9.39 -46.85
C ASP A 160 -26.61 -8.19 -46.20
N GLU A 161 -26.98 -6.97 -46.59
CA GLU A 161 -26.50 -5.75 -45.94
C GLU A 161 -26.91 -5.68 -44.47
N GLN A 162 -28.18 -6.02 -44.17
CA GLN A 162 -28.67 -6.04 -42.79
C GLN A 162 -27.96 -7.13 -41.97
N LEU A 163 -27.76 -8.32 -42.54
CA LEU A 163 -27.04 -9.42 -41.90
C LEU A 163 -25.62 -9.01 -41.53
N LEU A 164 -24.88 -8.39 -42.45
CA LEU A 164 -23.54 -7.88 -42.17
C LEU A 164 -23.56 -6.80 -41.08
N LEU A 165 -24.57 -5.91 -41.08
CA LEU A 165 -24.75 -4.92 -40.01
C LEU A 165 -24.95 -5.60 -38.65
N TYR A 166 -25.78 -6.64 -38.55
CA TYR A 166 -25.98 -7.38 -37.31
C TYR A 166 -24.67 -8.02 -36.82
N ILE A 167 -23.99 -8.76 -37.69
CA ILE A 167 -22.72 -9.43 -37.34
C ILE A 167 -21.69 -8.40 -36.88
N GLN A 168 -21.58 -7.27 -37.58
CA GLN A 168 -20.67 -6.19 -37.23
C GLN A 168 -20.97 -5.62 -35.84
N ARG A 169 -22.25 -5.43 -35.48
CA ARG A 169 -22.64 -4.96 -34.13
C ARG A 169 -22.28 -5.96 -33.03
N ILE A 170 -22.44 -7.26 -33.29
CA ILE A 170 -22.04 -8.30 -32.34
C ILE A 170 -20.52 -8.27 -32.13
N LYS A 171 -19.75 -8.16 -33.21
CA LYS A 171 -18.29 -8.04 -33.16
C LYS A 171 -17.84 -6.82 -32.35
N GLU A 172 -18.44 -5.65 -32.62
CA GLU A 172 -18.14 -4.40 -31.91
C GLU A 172 -18.46 -4.50 -30.41
N PHE A 173 -19.57 -5.15 -30.06
CA PHE A 173 -19.94 -5.39 -28.67
C PHE A 173 -18.93 -6.29 -27.95
N ILE A 174 -18.57 -7.42 -28.54
CA ILE A 174 -17.56 -8.34 -27.96
C ILE A 174 -16.22 -7.63 -27.78
N ALA A 175 -15.79 -6.88 -28.79
CA ALA A 175 -14.57 -6.07 -28.70
C ALA A 175 -14.67 -5.04 -27.56
N SER A 176 -15.82 -4.37 -27.39
CA SER A 176 -16.03 -3.41 -26.31
C SER A 176 -15.96 -4.05 -24.92
N VAL A 177 -16.51 -5.27 -24.77
CA VAL A 177 -16.37 -6.05 -23.52
C VAL A 177 -14.90 -6.37 -23.25
N ASN A 178 -14.16 -6.83 -24.25
CA ASN A 178 -12.73 -7.16 -24.10
C ASN A 178 -11.90 -5.93 -23.74
N VAL A 179 -12.18 -4.78 -24.36
CA VAL A 179 -11.53 -3.50 -24.01
C VAL A 179 -11.76 -3.14 -22.55
N GLN A 180 -12.95 -3.37 -21.98
CA GLN A 180 -13.19 -3.12 -20.55
C GLN A 180 -12.35 -4.04 -19.65
N VAL A 181 -12.21 -5.31 -20.01
CA VAL A 181 -11.37 -6.28 -19.27
C VAL A 181 -9.88 -5.88 -19.37
N GLU A 182 -9.42 -5.48 -20.55
CA GLU A 182 -8.04 -5.01 -20.76
C GLU A 182 -7.74 -3.73 -19.98
N GLN A 183 -8.67 -2.76 -19.98
CA GLN A 183 -8.55 -1.53 -19.21
C GLN A 183 -8.45 -1.79 -17.71
N GLU A 184 -9.28 -2.70 -17.20
CA GLU A 184 -9.24 -3.13 -15.81
C GLU A 184 -7.90 -3.81 -15.47
N THR A 185 -7.43 -4.71 -16.34
CA THR A 185 -6.13 -5.39 -16.16
C THR A 185 -4.97 -4.38 -16.14
N SER A 186 -4.97 -3.41 -17.07
CA SER A 186 -3.95 -2.36 -17.13
C SER A 186 -3.96 -1.45 -15.90
N ALA A 187 -5.16 -1.07 -15.43
CA ALA A 187 -5.32 -0.32 -14.19
C ALA A 187 -4.79 -1.11 -12.99
N TRP A 188 -4.97 -2.44 -12.98
CA TRP A 188 -4.40 -3.30 -11.94
C TRP A 188 -2.88 -3.31 -11.94
N VAL A 189 -2.26 -3.48 -13.11
CA VAL A 189 -0.79 -3.47 -13.23
C VAL A 189 -0.23 -2.14 -12.74
N THR A 190 -0.84 -1.02 -13.14
CA THR A 190 -0.42 0.33 -12.76
C THR A 190 -0.50 0.53 -11.25
N GLU A 191 -1.62 0.12 -10.64
CA GLU A 191 -1.81 0.19 -9.19
C GLU A 191 -0.75 -0.63 -8.45
N PHE A 192 -0.50 -1.86 -8.90
CA PHE A 192 0.50 -2.72 -8.28
C PHE A 192 1.91 -2.12 -8.34
N GLN A 193 2.32 -1.63 -9.50
CA GLN A 193 3.62 -0.96 -9.68
C GLN A 193 3.75 0.28 -8.79
N THR A 194 2.69 1.08 -8.70
CA THR A 194 2.66 2.27 -7.84
C THR A 194 2.82 1.90 -6.37
N SER A 195 2.11 0.86 -5.91
CA SER A 195 2.23 0.36 -4.54
C SER A 195 3.65 -0.11 -4.21
N LEU A 196 4.35 -0.77 -5.14
CA LEU A 196 5.75 -1.16 -4.93
C LEU A 196 6.70 0.04 -4.81
N VAL A 197 6.54 1.03 -5.69
CA VAL A 197 7.34 2.26 -5.64
C VAL A 197 7.13 3.01 -4.33
N ASP A 198 5.90 3.07 -3.84
CA ASP A 198 5.58 3.77 -2.59
C ASP A 198 6.18 3.06 -1.36
N ILE A 199 6.29 1.72 -1.39
CA ILE A 199 6.98 0.94 -0.35
C ILE A 199 8.49 1.16 -0.41
N GLU A 200 9.08 1.13 -1.61
CA GLU A 200 10.51 1.40 -1.77
C GLU A 200 10.87 2.80 -1.25
N LYS A 201 10.05 3.80 -1.58
CA LYS A 201 10.20 5.17 -1.08
C LYS A 201 10.07 5.25 0.44
N SER A 202 9.12 4.53 1.04
CA SER A 202 8.94 4.56 2.49
C SER A 202 10.13 3.89 3.21
N ILE A 203 10.64 2.77 2.69
CA ILE A 203 11.84 2.11 3.20
C ILE A 203 13.05 3.04 3.10
N LYS A 204 13.32 3.63 1.92
CA LYS A 204 14.43 4.57 1.74
C LYS A 204 14.33 5.77 2.67
N LYS A 205 13.14 6.36 2.80
CA LYS A 205 12.91 7.47 3.73
C LYS A 205 13.19 7.06 5.17
N THR A 206 12.75 5.87 5.59
CA THR A 206 13.06 5.36 6.93
C THR A 206 14.56 5.16 7.10
N GLU A 207 15.25 4.56 6.13
CA GLU A 207 16.71 4.38 6.17
C GLU A 207 17.45 5.72 6.27
N GLU A 208 17.10 6.69 5.43
CA GLU A 208 17.70 8.03 5.42
C GLU A 208 17.49 8.77 6.74
N THR A 209 16.31 8.65 7.35
CA THR A 209 16.00 9.33 8.62
C THR A 209 16.54 8.63 9.86
N THR A 210 16.88 7.34 9.77
CA THR A 210 17.35 6.52 10.92
C THR A 210 18.83 6.18 10.86
N LYS A 211 19.52 6.54 9.77
CA LYS A 211 20.95 6.29 9.60
C LYS A 211 21.75 6.84 10.78
N PRO A 212 22.47 6.00 11.54
CA PRO A 212 23.26 6.47 12.68
C PRO A 212 24.34 7.47 12.25
N GLY A 213 24.48 8.54 13.03
CA GLY A 213 25.58 9.49 12.93
C GLY A 213 26.72 9.15 13.89
N ALA A 214 27.58 10.12 14.12
CA ALA A 214 28.62 10.04 15.14
C ALA A 214 28.79 11.39 15.85
N ILE A 215 29.47 11.41 16.99
CA ILE A 215 29.83 12.65 17.68
C ILE A 215 31.33 12.68 17.88
N ASP A 216 31.98 13.68 17.29
CA ASP A 216 33.37 14.05 17.56
C ASP A 216 33.42 15.01 18.75
N ILE A 217 34.09 14.59 19.80
CA ILE A 217 34.23 15.35 21.04
C ILE A 217 35.64 15.88 21.12
N THR A 218 35.76 17.18 21.38
CA THR A 218 37.03 17.82 21.73
C THR A 218 36.94 18.38 23.15
N VAL A 219 37.81 17.91 24.05
CA VAL A 219 37.96 18.46 25.40
C VAL A 219 39.20 19.32 25.42
N THR A 220 39.00 20.64 25.46
CA THR A 220 40.07 21.64 25.31
C THR A 220 41.17 21.51 26.35
N ASN A 221 40.80 21.28 27.61
CA ASN A 221 41.71 21.03 28.73
C ASN A 221 41.82 19.54 29.11
N GLY A 222 41.53 18.62 28.18
CA GLY A 222 41.51 17.17 28.46
C GLY A 222 42.87 16.58 28.91
N MET A 223 43.98 17.23 28.55
CA MET A 223 45.34 16.85 29.00
C MET A 223 45.65 17.31 30.43
N GLU A 224 44.90 18.27 30.97
CA GLU A 224 45.09 18.83 32.32
C GLU A 224 44.31 18.04 33.38
N VAL A 225 43.56 17.02 32.95
CA VAL A 225 42.72 16.18 33.82
C VAL A 225 43.54 15.03 34.40
N ASP A 226 43.61 14.96 35.72
CA ASP A 226 44.33 13.94 36.47
C ASP A 226 43.72 12.56 36.22
N GLY A 227 44.47 11.69 35.52
CA GLY A 227 44.02 10.33 35.22
C GLY A 227 43.04 10.20 34.05
N GLY A 228 42.65 11.32 33.41
CA GLY A 228 41.70 11.40 32.30
C GLY A 228 40.28 11.76 32.74
N PHE A 229 39.36 11.90 31.78
CA PHE A 229 37.96 12.22 32.02
C PHE A 229 37.04 11.06 31.61
N THR A 230 35.91 10.93 32.29
CA THR A 230 34.83 10.00 31.94
C THR A 230 33.81 10.69 31.08
N LEU A 231 33.48 10.08 29.94
CA LEU A 231 32.54 10.57 28.95
C LEU A 231 31.17 9.90 29.13
N PHE A 232 30.13 10.71 29.09
CA PHE A 232 28.74 10.29 29.17
C PHE A 232 27.96 10.76 27.93
N LEU A 233 27.07 9.90 27.43
CA LEU A 233 26.05 10.22 26.44
C LEU A 233 24.69 9.90 27.03
N ASP A 234 23.82 10.90 27.17
CA ASP A 234 22.48 10.79 27.78
C ASP A 234 22.50 10.09 29.17
N GLY A 235 23.57 10.33 29.94
CA GLY A 235 23.76 9.75 31.27
C GLY A 235 24.35 8.34 31.29
N MET A 236 24.60 7.71 30.14
CA MET A 236 25.31 6.43 30.04
C MET A 236 26.82 6.66 29.89
N THR A 237 27.62 5.96 30.70
CA THR A 237 29.08 5.98 30.58
C THR A 237 29.52 5.33 29.27
N ILE A 238 30.21 6.09 28.41
CA ILE A 238 30.71 5.60 27.12
C ILE A 238 32.15 5.11 27.25
N ALA A 239 33.03 5.92 27.84
CA ALA A 239 34.46 5.62 27.96
C ALA A 239 35.14 6.51 29.01
N THR A 240 36.30 6.08 29.49
CA THR A 240 37.26 6.94 30.20
C THR A 240 38.43 7.23 29.26
N VAL A 241 38.70 8.51 29.02
CA VAL A 241 39.61 8.99 27.97
C VAL A 241 40.77 9.77 28.58
N ARG A 242 41.99 9.46 28.14
CA ARG A 242 43.19 10.26 28.41
C ARG A 242 43.63 10.92 27.10
N GLY A 243 43.34 12.20 26.94
CA GLY A 243 43.60 12.94 25.70
C GLY A 243 42.68 14.13 25.57
N THR A 244 42.58 14.69 24.37
CA THR A 244 41.73 15.85 24.07
C THR A 244 40.61 15.54 23.09
N LYS A 245 40.58 14.34 22.51
CA LYS A 245 39.60 13.96 21.49
C LYS A 245 39.07 12.55 21.70
N TYR A 246 37.80 12.36 21.39
CA TYR A 246 37.16 11.04 21.34
C TYR A 246 36.01 11.09 20.34
N GLN A 247 35.72 9.97 19.67
CA GLN A 247 34.59 9.85 18.77
C GLN A 247 33.62 8.78 19.27
N ILE A 248 32.34 9.14 19.38
CA ILE A 248 31.25 8.19 19.60
C ILE A 248 30.66 7.84 18.23
N GLY A 249 30.81 6.59 17.79
CA GLY A 249 30.15 6.09 16.58
C GLY A 249 28.73 5.59 16.86
N TYR A 250 27.93 5.42 15.81
CA TYR A 250 26.59 4.81 15.86
C TYR A 250 25.61 5.52 16.82
N VAL A 251 25.61 6.86 16.79
CA VAL A 251 24.67 7.66 17.56
C VAL A 251 23.37 7.82 16.78
N THR A 252 22.23 7.57 17.42
CA THR A 252 20.92 7.75 16.80
C THR A 252 20.71 9.21 16.38
N PRO A 253 19.94 9.50 15.32
CA PRO A 253 19.63 10.88 14.99
C PRO A 253 18.78 11.57 16.06
N GLY A 254 19.06 12.85 16.32
CA GLY A 254 18.32 13.67 17.27
C GLY A 254 19.20 14.36 18.33
N PRO A 255 18.57 14.98 19.34
CA PRO A 255 19.28 15.69 20.40
C PRO A 255 19.87 14.70 21.40
N HIS A 256 21.15 14.88 21.69
CA HIS A 256 21.90 14.10 22.67
C HIS A 256 22.63 15.02 23.64
N LYS A 257 22.65 14.66 24.93
CA LYS A 257 23.45 15.34 25.95
C LYS A 257 24.81 14.65 26.07
N VAL A 258 25.87 15.38 25.76
CA VAL A 258 27.25 14.94 25.99
C VAL A 258 27.74 15.57 27.29
N ALA A 259 28.27 14.77 28.20
CA ALA A 259 28.85 15.26 29.43
C ALA A 259 30.21 14.62 29.70
N ILE A 260 31.11 15.37 30.31
CA ILE A 260 32.41 14.89 30.78
C ILE A 260 32.53 15.15 32.27
N VAL A 261 33.13 14.20 32.99
CA VAL A 261 33.47 14.35 34.41
C VAL A 261 34.94 13.99 34.57
N GLY A 262 35.70 14.85 35.22
CA GLY A 262 37.12 14.64 35.43
C GLY A 262 37.62 15.37 36.66
N ARG A 263 38.82 15.00 37.12
CA ARG A 263 39.45 15.62 38.27
C ARG A 263 40.56 16.56 37.82
N ILE A 264 40.57 17.80 38.30
CA ILE A 264 41.68 18.73 38.11
C ILE A 264 42.12 19.17 39.51
N GLY A 265 43.29 18.68 39.96
CA GLY A 265 43.78 18.91 41.31
C GLY A 265 42.94 18.20 42.38
N ALA A 266 42.41 18.95 43.35
CA ALA A 266 41.60 18.38 44.43
C ALA A 266 40.11 18.21 44.08
N ASN A 267 39.64 18.83 43.00
CA ASN A 267 38.22 18.97 42.69
C ASN A 267 37.79 18.05 41.54
N GLU A 268 36.65 17.40 41.71
CA GLU A 268 35.93 16.72 40.64
C GLU A 268 34.97 17.71 39.98
N LEU A 269 35.03 17.81 38.67
CA LEU A 269 34.37 18.83 37.87
C LEU A 269 33.62 18.18 36.72
N ASP A 270 32.50 18.78 36.31
CA ASP A 270 31.70 18.35 35.19
C ASP A 270 31.47 19.48 34.16
N ALA A 271 31.29 19.08 32.91
CA ALA A 271 30.84 19.97 31.82
C ALA A 271 29.90 19.20 30.89
N SER A 272 28.88 19.86 30.36
CA SER A 272 27.95 19.22 29.43
C SER A 272 27.39 20.17 28.37
N GLU A 273 27.06 19.63 27.21
CA GLU A 273 26.48 20.36 26.08
C GLU A 273 25.45 19.49 25.36
N LEU A 274 24.43 20.13 24.78
CA LEU A 274 23.44 19.47 23.92
C LEU A 274 23.92 19.54 22.48
N VAL A 275 23.99 18.39 21.82
CA VAL A 275 24.36 18.29 20.40
C VAL A 275 23.23 17.60 19.64
N ASN A 276 22.85 18.16 18.49
CA ASN A 276 21.92 17.50 17.59
C ASN A 276 22.72 16.69 16.56
N VAL A 277 22.44 15.39 16.47
CA VAL A 277 23.04 14.49 15.49
C VAL A 277 22.08 14.35 14.31
N ASP A 278 22.48 14.87 13.16
CA ASP A 278 21.73 14.65 11.92
C ASP A 278 22.01 13.24 11.36
N PRO A 279 21.05 12.61 10.66
CA PRO A 279 21.22 11.26 10.14
C PRO A 279 22.46 11.09 9.28
N GLY A 280 23.32 10.12 9.64
CA GLY A 280 24.57 9.83 8.94
C GLY A 280 25.66 10.91 9.00
N ILE A 281 25.46 11.96 9.80
CA ILE A 281 26.42 13.06 9.95
C ILE A 281 27.22 12.90 11.24
N ILE A 282 28.48 13.36 11.20
CA ILE A 282 29.33 13.48 12.39
C ILE A 282 29.11 14.87 12.99
N ALA A 283 28.42 14.92 14.13
CA ALA A 283 28.26 16.15 14.90
C ALA A 283 29.55 16.43 15.69
N LYS A 284 29.84 17.71 15.96
CA LYS A 284 31.03 18.14 16.70
C LYS A 284 30.62 18.85 17.97
N VAL A 285 31.28 18.53 19.08
CA VAL A 285 31.05 19.16 20.39
C VAL A 285 32.39 19.50 21.03
N THR A 286 32.48 20.68 21.64
CA THR A 286 33.72 21.15 22.28
C THR A 286 33.45 21.53 23.72
N LEU A 287 34.09 20.81 24.65
CA LEU A 287 33.89 20.97 26.09
C LEU A 287 35.18 21.44 26.78
N ALA A 288 35.00 22.07 27.93
CA ALA A 288 36.08 22.44 28.84
C ALA A 288 35.60 22.20 30.27
N LEU A 289 36.41 21.51 31.09
CA LEU A 289 36.12 21.44 32.52
C LEU A 289 36.41 22.80 33.17
N PRO A 290 35.51 23.33 34.03
CA PRO A 290 35.67 24.66 34.61
C PRO A 290 36.87 24.70 35.58
N VAL A 291 37.91 25.45 35.22
CA VAL A 291 39.05 25.67 36.12
C VAL A 291 38.66 26.74 37.15
N MET A 292 38.66 26.40 38.44
CA MET A 292 38.53 27.41 39.50
C MET A 292 39.83 28.22 39.56
N GLU A 293 39.82 29.45 39.06
CA GLU A 293 40.85 30.43 39.44
C GLU A 293 40.76 30.68 40.94
N ALA A 294 41.85 30.42 41.65
CA ALA A 294 41.97 30.82 43.06
C ALA A 294 41.83 32.34 43.13
N GLN A 295 40.76 32.83 43.76
CA GLN A 295 40.65 34.27 44.03
C GLN A 295 41.81 34.70 44.93
N PRO A 296 42.45 35.85 44.63
CA PRO A 296 43.65 36.32 45.32
C PRO A 296 43.42 36.68 46.79
#